data_AF-A0A8D8SX71-F1
#
_entry.id   AF-A0A8D8SX71-F1
#
_cell.length_a   1.000
_cell.length_b   1.000
_cell.length_c   1.000
_cell.angle_alpha   90.00
_cell.angle_beta   90.00
_cell.angle_gamma   90.00
#
_symmetry.space_group_name_H-M   'P 1'
#
loop_
_entity.id
_entity.type
_entity.pdbx_description
1 polymer ?
#
loop_
_entity_poly.entity_id
_entity_poly.type
_entity_poly.pdbx_seq_one_letter_code
_entity_poly.pdbx_strand_id
1 'polypeptide(L)'
;SKTDFTKPETAAKEMNKWVSNHTNGKIKRLVQSESITRDTKLVLINAIHFKGKWSTPFRTKCTKDGPFYRDEINSVQVPMMHTTCKFFIYQETGDDGFKVLELPYGTKKEERRFSMHVFLPN
;
A
#
# COMPACT_ATOMS: atom_id res chain seq x y z
N SER A 1 5.68 -24.78 -5.47
CA SER A 1 6.61 -25.30 -6.49
C SER A 1 7.73 -26.05 -5.77
N LYS A 2 8.39 -27.01 -6.43
CA LYS A 2 9.63 -27.60 -5.91
C LYS A 2 10.78 -26.67 -6.28
N THR A 3 11.60 -26.29 -5.31
CA THR A 3 12.77 -25.41 -5.47
C THR A 3 13.98 -26.07 -4.81
N ASP A 4 15.15 -25.92 -5.41
CA ASP A 4 16.40 -26.46 -4.88
C ASP A 4 17.10 -25.44 -3.97
N PHE A 5 16.93 -25.58 -2.66
CA PHE A 5 17.55 -24.70 -1.66
C PHE A 5 19.05 -24.92 -1.49
N THR A 6 19.65 -25.94 -2.10
CA THR A 6 21.12 -26.10 -2.10
C THR A 6 21.83 -25.08 -3.00
N LYS A 7 21.06 -24.34 -3.82
CA LYS A 7 21.51 -23.24 -4.69
C LYS A 7 20.80 -21.93 -4.29
N PRO A 8 21.21 -21.28 -3.18
CA PRO A 8 20.52 -20.13 -2.60
C PRO A 8 20.23 -18.99 -3.58
N GLU A 9 21.18 -18.65 -4.44
CA GLU A 9 21.05 -17.57 -5.44
C GLU A 9 19.97 -17.90 -6.47
N THR A 10 19.92 -19.16 -6.91
CA THR A 10 18.93 -19.63 -7.87
C THR A 10 17.55 -19.69 -7.23
N ALA A 11 17.45 -20.25 -6.02
CA ALA A 11 16.20 -20.33 -5.26
C ALA A 11 15.62 -18.94 -4.96
N ALA A 12 16.43 -18.00 -4.47
CA ALA A 12 16.00 -16.62 -4.22
C ALA A 12 15.53 -15.94 -5.50
N LYS A 13 16.23 -16.14 -6.63
CA LYS A 13 15.83 -15.58 -7.93
C LYS A 13 14.48 -16.13 -8.40
N GLU A 14 14.24 -17.43 -8.27
CA GLU A 14 12.95 -18.05 -8.63
C GLU A 14 11.80 -17.50 -7.78
N MET A 15 11.99 -17.47 -6.46
CA MET A 15 10.99 -16.95 -5.53
C MET A 15 10.71 -15.46 -5.78
N ASN A 16 11.74 -14.64 -5.99
CA ASN A 16 11.57 -13.22 -6.31
C ASN A 16 10.93 -12.99 -7.67
N LYS A 17 11.21 -13.83 -8.67
CA LYS A 17 10.51 -13.78 -9.96
C LYS A 17 9.02 -14.08 -9.78
N TRP A 18 8.69 -15.09 -8.98
CA TRP A 18 7.30 -15.39 -8.64
C TRP A 18 6.62 -14.21 -7.93
N VAL A 19 7.25 -13.63 -6.90
CA VAL A 19 6.74 -12.45 -6.19
C VAL A 19 6.53 -11.27 -7.13
N SER A 20 7.52 -10.97 -7.96
CA SER A 20 7.44 -9.88 -8.95
C SER A 20 6.27 -10.08 -9.90
N ASN A 21 6.08 -11.29 -10.43
CA ASN A 21 4.97 -11.59 -11.32
C ASN A 21 3.61 -11.42 -10.64
N HIS A 22 3.48 -11.84 -9.37
CA HIS A 22 2.23 -11.73 -8.61
C HIS A 22 1.97 -10.34 -8.03
N THR A 23 2.93 -9.43 -8.13
CA THR A 23 2.82 -8.05 -7.63
C THR A 23 2.93 -7.02 -8.75
N ASN A 24 2.65 -7.40 -10.00
CA ASN A 24 2.77 -6.52 -11.17
C ASN A 24 4.15 -5.81 -11.26
N GLY A 25 5.21 -6.51 -10.87
CA GLY A 25 6.58 -6.01 -10.86
C GLY A 25 6.89 -4.99 -9.78
N LYS A 26 6.01 -4.79 -8.78
CA LYS A 26 6.19 -3.80 -7.72
C LYS A 26 7.05 -4.31 -6.57
N ILE A 27 7.00 -5.60 -6.26
CA ILE A 27 7.90 -6.21 -5.28
C ILE A 27 8.88 -7.11 -6.05
N LYS A 28 10.11 -6.61 -6.26
CA LYS A 28 11.11 -7.31 -7.09
C LYS A 28 12.08 -8.17 -6.31
N ARG A 29 12.34 -7.83 -5.04
CA ARG A 29 13.32 -8.51 -4.20
C ARG A 29 12.75 -8.60 -2.78
N LEU A 30 12.11 -9.71 -2.49
CA LEU A 30 11.55 -10.04 -1.18
C LEU A 30 12.45 -11.04 -0.43
N VAL A 31 12.94 -12.06 -1.13
CA VAL A 31 13.80 -13.11 -0.56
C VAL A 31 15.27 -12.80 -0.89
N GLN A 32 16.13 -12.82 0.12
CA GLN A 32 17.57 -12.68 -0.02
C GLN A 32 18.21 -14.07 -0.11
N SER A 33 19.22 -14.26 -0.95
CA SER A 33 19.92 -15.56 -1.06
C SER A 33 20.57 -15.95 0.26
N GLU A 34 21.04 -14.96 1.00
CA GLU A 34 21.68 -15.08 2.30
C GLU A 34 20.73 -15.65 3.37
N SER A 35 19.41 -15.54 3.17
CA SER A 35 18.41 -16.11 4.07
C SER A 35 18.03 -17.57 3.74
N ILE A 36 18.66 -18.18 2.73
CA ILE A 36 18.41 -19.56 2.31
C ILE A 36 19.65 -20.38 2.63
N THR A 37 19.47 -21.49 3.33
CA THR A 37 20.55 -22.44 3.65
C THR A 37 20.27 -23.80 3.02
N ARG A 38 21.28 -24.67 3.00
CA ARG A 38 21.13 -26.05 2.50
C ARG A 38 20.13 -26.86 3.34
N ASP A 39 19.87 -26.44 4.58
CA ASP A 39 18.93 -27.09 5.48
C ASP A 39 17.49 -26.56 5.36
N THR A 40 17.27 -25.47 4.62
CA THR A 40 15.94 -24.93 4.36
C THR A 40 15.07 -25.99 3.69
N LYS A 41 13.95 -26.35 4.32
CA LYS A 41 12.98 -27.34 3.81
C LYS A 41 11.73 -26.71 3.21
N LEU A 42 11.35 -25.54 3.70
CA LEU A 42 10.14 -24.84 3.28
C LEU A 42 10.35 -23.33 3.42
N VAL A 43 9.80 -22.57 2.47
CA VAL A 43 9.67 -21.11 2.55
C VAL A 43 8.20 -20.77 2.26
N LEU A 44 7.56 -20.06 3.19
CA LEU A 44 6.22 -19.52 2.99
C LEU A 44 6.33 -18.05 2.60
N ILE A 45 5.77 -17.69 1.45
CA ILE A 45 5.83 -16.33 0.91
C ILE A 45 4.41 -15.76 0.82
N ASN A 46 4.21 -14.60 1.42
CA ASN A 46 3.04 -13.76 1.21
C ASN A 46 3.48 -12.40 0.68
N ALA A 47 2.90 -11.97 -0.44
CA ALA A 47 3.20 -10.69 -1.06
C ALA A 47 1.89 -10.06 -1.54
N ILE A 48 1.59 -8.85 -1.07
CA ILE A 48 0.35 -8.15 -1.37
C ILE A 48 0.68 -6.85 -2.08
N HIS A 49 0.05 -6.61 -3.23
CA HIS A 49 0.11 -5.35 -3.96
C HIS A 49 -1.31 -4.88 -4.25
N PHE A 50 -1.63 -3.66 -3.81
CA PHE A 50 -2.93 -3.04 -4.02
C PHE A 50 -2.79 -1.76 -4.82
N LYS A 51 -3.58 -1.65 -5.90
CA LYS A 51 -3.75 -0.42 -6.68
C LYS A 51 -5.20 -0.33 -7.15
N GLY A 52 -6.01 0.40 -6.38
CA GLY A 52 -7.40 0.68 -6.72
C GLY A 52 -7.56 1.99 -7.49
N LYS A 53 -8.62 2.08 -8.30
CA LYS A 53 -9.11 3.35 -8.84
C LYS A 53 -10.14 3.91 -7.87
N TRP A 54 -10.03 5.18 -7.47
CA TRP A 54 -11.04 5.83 -6.65
C TRP A 54 -12.41 5.83 -7.35
N SER A 55 -13.49 5.63 -6.60
CA SER A 55 -14.85 5.83 -7.11
C SER A 55 -15.09 7.29 -7.51
N THR A 56 -14.47 8.21 -6.78
CA THR A 56 -14.44 9.65 -7.11
C THR A 56 -12.98 10.09 -7.29
N PRO A 57 -12.48 10.17 -8.54
CA PRO A 57 -11.09 10.50 -8.80
C PRO A 57 -10.71 11.93 -8.42
N PHE A 58 -9.49 12.10 -7.92
CA PHE A 58 -8.86 13.41 -7.80
C PHE A 58 -8.47 13.93 -9.18
N ARG A 59 -8.76 15.21 -9.44
CA ARG A 59 -8.29 15.86 -10.67
C ARG A 59 -6.81 16.16 -10.51
N THR A 60 -5.97 15.62 -11.41
CA THR A 60 -4.51 15.80 -11.37
C THR A 60 -4.11 17.28 -11.34
N LYS A 61 -4.79 18.14 -12.11
CA LYS A 61 -4.59 19.60 -12.12
C LYS A 61 -4.86 20.31 -10.78
N CYS A 62 -5.55 19.64 -9.85
CA CYS A 62 -5.82 20.14 -8.51
C CYS A 62 -4.79 19.65 -7.49
N THR A 63 -3.86 18.76 -7.88
CA THR A 63 -2.73 18.36 -7.05
C THR A 63 -1.72 19.50 -7.03
N LYS A 64 -1.34 19.96 -5.84
CA LYS A 64 -0.38 21.05 -5.64
C LYS A 64 0.54 20.70 -4.48
N ASP A 65 1.74 21.24 -4.49
CA ASP A 65 2.63 21.11 -3.34
C ASP A 65 2.02 21.81 -2.12
N GLY A 66 2.03 21.12 -0.99
CA GLY A 66 1.56 21.64 0.29
C GLY A 66 2.32 21.00 1.45
N PRO A 67 2.28 21.62 2.65
CA PRO A 67 3.00 21.12 3.81
C PRO A 67 2.35 19.85 4.36
N PHE A 68 3.19 18.85 4.66
CA PHE A 68 2.87 17.72 5.53
C PHE A 68 3.69 17.84 6.81
N TYR A 69 3.01 17.99 7.95
CA TYR A 69 3.62 18.17 9.26
C TYR A 69 4.00 16.80 9.84
N ARG A 70 5.28 16.60 10.11
CA ARG A 70 5.80 15.40 10.78
C ARG A 70 5.68 15.51 12.30
N ASP A 71 5.72 16.74 12.78
CA ASP A 71 5.50 17.17 14.16
C ASP A 71 5.10 18.67 14.14
N GLU A 72 4.98 19.29 15.31
CA GLU A 72 4.53 20.69 15.47
C GLU A 72 5.41 21.73 14.76
N ILE A 73 6.69 21.43 14.51
CA ILE A 73 7.68 22.39 14.03
C ILE A 73 8.20 22.01 12.64
N ASN A 74 8.25 20.71 12.33
CA ASN A 74 8.85 20.19 11.12
C ASN A 74 7.80 19.83 10.06
N SER A 75 7.90 20.46 8.89
CA SER A 75 7.09 20.11 7.71
C SER A 75 7.95 19.77 6.50
N VAL A 76 7.36 19.03 5.57
CA VAL A 76 7.92 18.75 4.23
C VAL A 76 6.88 19.08 3.16
N GLN A 77 7.31 19.59 2.01
CA GLN A 77 6.40 19.80 0.89
C GLN A 77 6.11 18.48 0.19
N VAL A 78 4.84 18.16 0.01
CA VAL A 78 4.38 16.96 -0.71
C VAL A 78 3.34 17.35 -1.76
N PRO A 79 3.25 16.61 -2.88
CA PRO A 79 2.18 16.79 -3.84
C PRO A 79 0.85 16.34 -3.23
N MET A 80 0.13 17.30 -2.66
CA MET A 80 -1.12 17.09 -1.94
C MET A 80 -2.29 17.02 -2.93
N MET A 81 -3.08 15.94 -2.85
CA MET A 81 -4.27 15.78 -3.68
C MET A 81 -5.45 16.55 -3.09
N HIS A 82 -6.23 17.25 -3.92
CA HIS A 82 -7.38 18.06 -3.47
C HIS A 82 -8.68 17.71 -4.19
N THR A 83 -9.78 17.71 -3.44
CA THR A 83 -11.15 17.55 -3.95
C THR A 83 -12.17 18.18 -2.98
N THR A 84 -13.34 18.57 -3.47
CA THR A 84 -14.46 19.11 -2.67
C THR A 84 -15.73 18.28 -2.81
N CYS A 85 -15.60 17.00 -3.18
CA CYS A 85 -16.73 16.08 -3.30
C CYS A 85 -17.29 15.66 -1.93
N LYS A 86 -18.51 15.14 -1.92
CA LYS A 86 -19.13 14.56 -0.73
C LYS A 86 -18.55 13.18 -0.45
N PHE A 87 -18.02 13.00 0.75
CA PHE A 87 -17.54 11.72 1.28
C PHE A 87 -18.20 11.44 2.63
N PHE A 88 -18.17 10.18 3.05
CA PHE A 88 -18.51 9.83 4.42
C PHE A 88 -17.38 10.29 5.34
N ILE A 89 -17.74 11.06 6.37
CA ILE A 89 -16.82 11.56 7.38
C ILE A 89 -17.44 11.25 8.75
N TYR A 90 -16.65 10.64 9.61
CA TYR A 90 -16.94 10.46 11.03
C TYR A 90 -15.99 11.33 11.84
N GLN A 91 -16.42 11.82 12.99
CA GLN A 91 -15.57 12.56 13.91
C GLN A 91 -15.85 12.10 15.34
N GLU A 92 -14.80 11.63 16.01
CA GLU A 92 -14.75 11.41 17.44
C GLU A 92 -14.32 12.69 18.15
N THR A 93 -14.98 13.02 19.25
CA THR A 93 -14.72 14.24 20.04
C THR A 93 -14.13 13.89 21.39
N GLY A 94 -13.28 14.76 21.93
CA GLY A 94 -12.57 14.54 23.19
C GLY A 94 -11.06 14.76 23.03
N ASP A 95 -10.32 14.63 24.12
CA ASP A 95 -8.87 14.88 24.15
C ASP A 95 -8.09 13.93 23.23
N ASP A 96 -8.56 12.69 23.05
CA ASP A 96 -8.03 11.70 22.10
C ASP A 96 -8.88 11.57 20.81
N GLY A 97 -9.61 12.64 20.46
CA GLY A 97 -10.52 12.64 19.32
C GLY A 97 -9.79 12.52 17.96
N PHE A 98 -10.53 12.06 16.95
CA PHE A 98 -10.01 11.89 15.59
C PHE A 98 -11.11 12.05 14.55
N LYS A 99 -10.72 12.29 13.30
CA LYS A 99 -11.61 12.32 12.13
C LYS A 99 -11.33 11.09 11.27
N VAL A 100 -12.38 10.52 10.69
CA VAL A 100 -12.27 9.41 9.73
C VAL A 100 -12.89 9.84 8.41
N LEU A 101 -12.13 9.69 7.32
CA LEU A 101 -12.60 9.87 5.96
C LEU A 101 -12.64 8.51 5.25
N GLU A 102 -13.79 8.16 4.67
CA GLU A 102 -13.90 6.99 3.78
C GLU A 102 -13.73 7.38 2.31
N LEU A 103 -12.78 6.73 1.63
CA LEU A 103 -12.50 6.87 0.21
C LEU A 103 -12.74 5.54 -0.52
N PRO A 104 -13.91 5.34 -1.15
CA PRO A 104 -14.22 4.11 -1.86
C PRO A 104 -13.43 3.97 -3.16
N TYR A 105 -13.16 2.73 -3.53
CA TYR A 105 -12.59 2.31 -4.81
C TYR A 105 -13.64 1.69 -5.72
N GLY A 106 -13.38 1.75 -7.03
CA GLY A 106 -14.18 1.08 -8.06
C GLY A 106 -15.50 1.78 -8.36
N THR A 107 -16.30 1.18 -9.22
CA THR A 107 -17.65 1.66 -9.57
C THR A 107 -18.74 0.86 -8.84
N LYS A 108 -19.97 1.40 -8.75
CA LYS A 108 -21.13 0.70 -8.17
C LYS A 108 -21.49 -0.63 -8.86
N LYS A 109 -20.92 -0.90 -10.04
CA LYS A 109 -21.14 -2.14 -10.82
C LYS A 109 -20.16 -3.26 -10.44
N GLU A 110 -19.14 -2.98 -9.63
CA GLU A 110 -18.17 -3.98 -9.20
C GLU A 110 -18.69 -4.74 -7.97
N GLU A 111 -18.66 -6.07 -8.05
CA GLU A 111 -19.12 -6.95 -6.95
C GLU A 111 -18.26 -6.82 -5.69
N ARG A 112 -16.96 -6.51 -5.86
CA ARG A 112 -16.00 -6.36 -4.77
C ARG A 112 -15.78 -4.88 -4.48
N ARG A 113 -16.24 -4.43 -3.32
CA ARG A 113 -16.08 -3.04 -2.87
C ARG A 113 -14.93 -2.93 -1.87
N PHE A 114 -13.99 -2.05 -2.15
CA PHE A 114 -12.91 -1.67 -1.23
C PHE A 114 -13.06 -0.20 -0.88
N SER A 115 -12.69 0.17 0.35
CA SER A 115 -12.59 1.58 0.77
C SER A 115 -11.31 1.78 1.57
N MET A 116 -10.64 2.90 1.35
CA MET A 116 -9.57 3.38 2.23
C MET A 116 -10.20 4.23 3.33
N HIS A 117 -9.92 3.91 4.59
CA HIS A 117 -10.28 4.76 5.73
C HIS A 117 -9.02 5.50 6.18
N VAL A 118 -9.09 6.83 6.21
CA VAL A 118 -8.01 7.69 6.70
C VAL A 118 -8.42 8.20 8.07
N PHE A 119 -7.65 7.84 9.10
CA PHE A 119 -7.81 8.30 10.47
C PHE A 119 -6.84 9.46 10.70
N LEU A 120 -7.37 10.61 11.09
CA LEU A 120 -6.62 11.83 11.34
C LEU A 120 -6.86 12.26 12.80
N PRO A 121 -5.85 12.17 13.68
CA PRO A 121 -5.91 12.73 15.03
C PRO A 121 -6.24 14.24 14.99
N ASN A 122 -6.89 14.74 16.04
CA ASN A 122 -7.20 16.17 16.17
C ASN A 122 -5.96 17.05 16.33
#